data_AF-A0A3N6AE14-F1
#
_entry.id   AF-A0A3N6AE14-F1
#
_cell.length_a   1.000
_cell.length_b   1.000
_cell.length_c   1.000
_cell.angle_alpha   90.00
_cell.angle_beta   90.00
_cell.angle_gamma   90.00
#
_symmetry.space_group_name_H-M   'P 1'
#
loop_
_entity.id
_entity.type
_entity.pdbx_description
1 polymer ?
#
loop_
_entity_poly.entity_id
_entity_poly.type
_entity_poly.pdbx_seq_one_letter_code
_entity_poly.pdbx_strand_id
1 'polypeptide(L)'
;QEMGPEPPSYSTVRTLLGILERKGHVKHSKEGHHYTYMPITPAGEARYSALNHLMDTFFNGSASAVVSALIDLKQDRLTSGEDDEILELVEKSRKEGR
;
A
#
# COMPACT_ATOMS: atom_id res chain seq x y z
N GLN A 1 17.56 -19.66 -15.71
CA GLN A 1 17.82 -18.55 -14.76
C GLN A 1 17.09 -17.35 -15.34
N GLU A 2 15.89 -17.05 -14.84
CA GLU A 2 15.16 -15.85 -15.28
C GLU A 2 15.87 -14.64 -14.70
N MET A 3 16.45 -13.79 -15.56
CA MET A 3 16.93 -12.49 -15.14
C MET A 3 15.70 -11.64 -14.82
N GLY A 4 15.57 -11.25 -13.55
CA GLY A 4 14.58 -10.24 -13.15
C GLY A 4 14.72 -8.96 -13.98
N PRO A 5 13.69 -8.12 -14.03
CA PRO A 5 13.68 -6.93 -14.88
C PRO A 5 14.91 -6.06 -14.62
N GLU A 6 15.54 -5.57 -15.70
CA GLU A 6 16.67 -4.66 -15.57
C GLU A 6 16.30 -3.44 -14.72
N PRO A 7 17.21 -2.96 -13.86
CA PRO A 7 16.95 -1.81 -13.03
C PRO A 7 16.59 -0.59 -13.91
N PRO A 8 15.62 0.22 -13.49
CA PRO A 8 15.20 1.37 -14.27
C PRO A 8 16.35 2.34 -14.47
N SER A 9 16.46 2.88 -15.69
CA SER A 9 17.43 3.92 -15.98
C SER A 9 17.21 5.17 -15.12
N TYR A 10 18.24 6.00 -14.95
CA TYR A 10 18.14 7.26 -14.22
C TYR A 10 17.02 8.18 -14.75
N SER A 11 16.87 8.27 -16.07
CA SER A 11 15.81 9.07 -16.69
C SER A 11 14.42 8.50 -16.41
N THR A 12 14.28 7.18 -16.33
CA THR A 12 13.04 6.51 -15.90
C THR A 12 12.68 6.87 -14.47
N VAL A 13 13.62 6.73 -13.54
CA VAL A 13 13.40 7.09 -12.12
C VAL A 13 13.03 8.57 -11.98
N ARG A 14 13.74 9.47 -12.67
CA ARG A 14 13.45 10.90 -12.67
C ARG A 14 12.06 11.21 -13.25
N THR A 15 11.66 10.52 -14.31
CA THR A 15 10.33 10.68 -14.91
C THR A 15 9.24 10.26 -13.93
N LEU A 16 9.42 9.13 -13.24
CA LEU A 16 8.49 8.65 -12.21
C LEU A 16 8.38 9.62 -11.03
N LEU A 17 9.50 10.15 -10.54
CA LEU A 17 9.51 11.17 -9.48
C LEU A 17 8.76 12.44 -9.90
N GLY A 18 8.95 12.90 -11.15
CA GLY A 18 8.20 14.03 -11.70
C GLY A 18 6.70 13.75 -11.85
N ILE A 19 6.29 12.52 -12.18
CA ILE A 19 4.87 12.13 -12.19
C ILE A 19 4.29 12.17 -10.78
N LEU A 20 4.99 11.61 -9.79
CA LEU A 20 4.56 11.59 -8.39
C LEU A 20 4.46 13.00 -7.81
N GLU A 21 5.39 13.90 -8.19
CA GLU A 21 5.36 15.29 -7.78
C GLU A 21 4.15 16.02 -8.37
N ARG A 22 3.89 15.85 -9.67
CA ARG A 22 2.69 16.43 -10.31
C ARG A 22 1.38 15.91 -9.70
N LYS A 23 1.38 14.66 -9.22
CA LYS A 23 0.24 14.07 -8.50
C LYS A 23 0.16 14.50 -7.02
N GLY A 24 1.13 15.26 -6.52
CA GLY A 24 1.14 15.75 -5.14
C GLY A 24 1.56 14.72 -4.09
N HIS A 25 2.20 13.61 -4.49
CA HIS A 25 2.66 12.58 -3.55
C HIS A 25 4.07 12.85 -3.00
N VAL A 26 4.91 13.57 -3.75
CA VAL A 26 6.27 13.95 -3.36
C VAL A 26 6.54 15.41 -3.68
N LYS A 27 7.51 16.02 -3.02
CA LYS A 27 8.05 17.35 -3.33
C LYS A 27 9.56 17.28 -3.48
N HIS A 28 10.14 18.06 -4.38
CA HIS A 28 11.59 18.26 -4.41
C HIS A 28 12.04 19.49 -3.64
N SER A 29 13.22 19.40 -3.04
CA SER A 29 14.06 20.52 -2.61
C SER A 29 15.28 20.57 -3.52
N LYS A 30 15.72 21.77 -3.89
CA LYS A 30 16.92 21.98 -4.71
C LYS A 30 18.02 22.56 -3.84
N GLU A 31 19.11 21.82 -3.72
CA GLU A 31 20.33 22.24 -3.03
C GLU A 31 21.49 22.27 -4.05
N GLY A 32 21.77 23.48 -4.56
CA GLY A 32 22.73 23.67 -5.65
C GLY A 32 22.30 22.92 -6.93
N HIS A 33 23.04 21.87 -7.29
CA HIS A 33 22.75 21.01 -8.44
C HIS A 33 22.00 19.71 -8.08
N HIS A 34 21.72 19.48 -6.79
CA HIS A 34 21.06 18.27 -6.32
C HIS A 34 19.55 18.49 -6.14
N TYR A 35 18.77 17.50 -6.55
CA TYR A 35 17.33 17.42 -6.30
C TYR A 35 17.07 16.34 -5.26
N THR A 36 16.53 16.73 -4.11
CA THR A 36 16.14 15.81 -3.04
C THR A 36 14.63 15.72 -3.00
N TYR A 37 14.07 14.53 -3.24
CA TYR A 37 12.62 14.30 -3.19
C TYR A 37 12.21 13.76 -1.83
N MET A 38 11.10 14.27 -1.29
CA MET A 38 10.53 13.86 0.00
C MET A 38 9.04 13.56 -0.16
N PRO A 39 8.50 12.54 0.55
CA PRO A 39 7.07 12.28 0.55
C PRO A 39 6.30 13.46 1.18
N ILE A 40 5.12 13.74 0.64
CA ILE A 40 4.20 14.76 1.20
C ILE A 40 3.24 14.11 2.21
N THR A 41 2.86 12.86 1.97
CA THR A 41 1.93 12.11 2.82
C THR A 41 2.69 11.13 3.72
N PRO A 42 2.36 11.05 5.02
CA PRO A 42 2.89 10.01 5.90
C PRO A 42 2.63 8.60 5.33
N ALA A 43 3.62 7.71 5.45
CA ALA A 43 3.49 6.34 4.93
C ALA A 43 2.29 5.58 5.52
N GLY A 44 1.89 5.90 6.76
CA GLY A 44 0.67 5.37 7.38
C GLY A 44 -0.59 5.71 6.58
N GLU A 45 -0.81 7.00 6.33
CA GLU A 45 -1.97 7.50 5.59
C GLU A 45 -2.00 6.99 4.14
N ALA A 46 -0.84 6.97 3.48
CA ALA A 46 -0.72 6.45 2.11
C ALA A 46 -1.14 4.98 2.00
N ARG A 47 -0.81 4.16 3.02
CA ARG A 47 -1.22 2.74 3.06
C ARG A 47 -2.73 2.58 3.14
N TYR A 48 -3.40 3.34 4.02
CA TYR A 48 -4.86 3.28 4.12
C TYR A 48 -5.55 3.79 2.85
N SER A 49 -5.03 4.86 2.24
CA SER A 49 -5.56 5.37 0.97
C SER A 49 -5.43 4.35 -0.15
N ALA A 50 -4.30 3.63 -0.23
CA ALA A 50 -4.10 2.60 -1.23
C ALA A 50 -5.05 1.40 -1.02
N LEU A 51 -5.24 0.95 0.23
CA LEU A 51 -6.15 -0.14 0.55
C LEU A 51 -7.61 0.23 0.24
N ASN A 52 -8.05 1.43 0.61
CA ASN A 52 -9.39 1.91 0.26
C ASN A 52 -9.60 1.95 -1.26
N HIS A 53 -8.64 2.48 -2.00
CA HIS A 53 -8.74 2.52 -3.46
C HIS A 53 -8.85 1.12 -4.07
N LEU A 54 -8.07 0.16 -3.57
CA LEU A 54 -8.13 -1.23 -3.99
C LEU A 54 -9.49 -1.85 -3.68
N MET A 55 -10.00 -1.65 -2.45
CA MET A 55 -11.30 -2.14 -2.02
C MET A 55 -12.44 -1.56 -2.89
N ASP A 56 -12.42 -0.26 -3.16
CA ASP A 56 -13.44 0.39 -3.99
C ASP A 56 -13.40 -0.10 -5.44
N THR A 57 -12.19 -0.29 -5.98
CA THR A 57 -11.97 -0.63 -7.40
C THR A 57 -12.27 -2.10 -7.70
N PHE A 58 -11.87 -3.02 -6.81
CA PHE A 58 -11.92 -4.46 -7.09
C PHE A 58 -12.95 -5.23 -6.25
N PHE A 59 -13.42 -4.64 -5.15
CA PHE A 59 -14.31 -5.30 -4.20
C PHE A 59 -15.60 -4.51 -3.96
N ASN A 60 -15.90 -3.52 -4.81
CA ASN A 60 -17.10 -2.67 -4.72
C ASN A 60 -17.30 -2.06 -3.32
N GLY A 61 -16.21 -1.70 -2.63
CA GLY A 61 -16.26 -1.13 -1.28
C GLY A 61 -16.55 -2.15 -0.17
N SER A 62 -16.57 -3.46 -0.46
CA SER A 62 -16.90 -4.50 0.52
C SER A 62 -15.68 -4.97 1.31
N ALA A 63 -15.59 -4.54 2.56
CA ALA A 63 -14.56 -5.01 3.49
C ALA A 63 -14.62 -6.54 3.71
N SER A 64 -15.82 -7.12 3.78
CA SER A 64 -15.99 -8.57 3.94
C SER A 64 -15.47 -9.35 2.73
N ALA A 65 -15.64 -8.82 1.52
CA ALA A 65 -15.10 -9.44 0.31
C ALA A 65 -13.57 -9.40 0.28
N VAL A 66 -12.96 -8.29 0.71
CA VAL A 66 -11.50 -8.18 0.86
C VAL A 66 -10.97 -9.22 1.85
N VAL A 67 -11.59 -9.33 3.03
CA VAL A 67 -11.18 -10.30 4.05
C VAL A 67 -11.34 -11.74 3.55
N SER A 68 -12.46 -12.08 2.90
CA SER A 68 -12.66 -13.40 2.30
C SER A 68 -11.56 -13.72 1.28
N ALA A 69 -11.26 -12.79 0.38
CA ALA A 69 -10.23 -12.99 -0.63
C ALA A 69 -8.83 -13.15 0.00
N LEU A 70 -8.53 -12.43 1.08
CA LEU A 70 -7.27 -12.61 1.81
C LEU A 70 -7.16 -13.99 2.45
N ILE A 71 -8.25 -14.49 3.03
CA ILE A 71 -8.31 -15.85 3.62
C ILE A 71 -8.12 -16.90 2.52
N ASP A 72 -8.84 -16.78 1.41
CA ASP A 72 -8.76 -17.72 0.28
C ASP A 72 -7.34 -17.75 -0.33
N LEU A 73 -6.72 -16.58 -0.52
CA LEU A 73 -5.36 -16.46 -1.07
C LEU A 73 -4.28 -17.06 -0.14
N LYS A 74 -4.54 -17.09 1.16
CA LYS A 74 -3.59 -17.61 2.14
C LYS A 74 -3.95 -19.01 2.66
N GLN A 75 -4.86 -19.76 2.04
CA GLN A 75 -5.18 -21.13 2.50
C GLN A 75 -3.95 -22.05 2.67
N ASP A 76 -2.86 -21.83 1.91
CA ASP A 76 -1.60 -22.57 2.06
C ASP A 76 -0.60 -21.96 3.09
N ARG A 77 -0.90 -20.80 3.67
CA ARG A 77 0.05 -19.96 4.44
C ARG A 77 -0.51 -19.27 5.69
N LEU A 78 -1.81 -19.34 5.96
CA LEU A 78 -2.35 -18.91 7.25
C LEU A 78 -1.84 -19.89 8.29
N THR A 79 -0.91 -19.42 9.11
CA THR A 79 -0.56 -20.16 10.31
C THR A 79 -1.72 -20.08 11.29
N SER A 80 -1.95 -21.13 12.08
CA SER A 80 -3.08 -21.18 13.01
C SER A 80 -3.13 -20.01 14.02
N GLY A 81 -2.03 -19.26 14.21
CA GLY A 81 -2.01 -18.05 15.03
C GLY A 81 -2.51 -16.78 14.32
N GLU A 82 -2.41 -16.67 12.99
CA GLU A 82 -2.89 -15.49 12.26
C GLU A 82 -4.43 -15.40 12.29
N ASP A 83 -5.12 -16.54 12.26
CA ASP A 83 -6.59 -16.60 12.30
C ASP A 83 -7.13 -16.12 13.67
N ASP A 84 -6.49 -16.54 14.76
CA ASP A 84 -6.83 -16.12 16.12
C ASP A 84 -6.60 -14.60 16.31
N GLU A 85 -5.48 -14.06 15.81
CA GLU A 85 -5.21 -12.62 15.84
C GLU A 85 -6.28 -11.80 15.08
N ILE A 86 -6.73 -12.29 13.92
CA ILE A 86 -7.80 -11.64 13.15
C ILE A 86 -9.12 -11.66 13.94
N LEU A 87 -9.47 -12.78 14.56
CA LEU A 87 -10.65 -12.92 15.40
C LEU A 87 -10.61 -11.94 16.58
N GLU A 88 -9.47 -11.84 17.28
CA GLU A 88 -9.28 -10.89 18.38
C GLU A 88 -9.46 -9.43 17.93
N LEU A 89 -8.92 -9.06 16.77
CA LEU A 89 -9.08 -7.72 16.21
C LEU A 89 -10.56 -7.41 15.90
N VAL A 90 -11.29 -8.36 15.33
CA VAL A 90 -12.73 -8.20 15.04
C VAL A 90 -13.54 -8.06 16.34
N GLU A 91 -13.27 -8.89 17.35
CA GLU A 91 -13.93 -8.77 18.65
C GLU A 91 -13.65 -7.42 19.32
N LYS A 92 -12.41 -6.96 19.25
CA LYS A 92 -12.01 -5.67 19.81
C LYS A 92 -12.75 -4.51 19.14
N SER A 93 -12.86 -4.50 17.81
CA SER A 93 -13.64 -3.46 17.10
C SER A 93 -15.10 -3.46 17.54
N ARG A 94 -15.70 -4.64 17.69
CA ARG A 94 -17.09 -4.78 18.16
C ARG A 94 -17.29 -4.22 19.58
N LYS A 95 -16.33 -4.48 20.49
CA LYS A 95 -16.35 -3.95 21.87
C LYS A 95 -16.14 -2.44 21.93
N GLU A 96 -15.33 -1.90 21.02
CA GLU A 96 -15.04 -0.46 20.94
C GLU A 96 -16.13 0.34 20.19
N GLY A 97 -17.16 -0.32 19.65
CA GLY A 97 -18.28 0.33 18.96
C GLY A 97 -17.87 1.04 17.66
N ARG A 98 -16.78 0.56 17.04
CA ARG A 98 -16.26 1.02 15.75
C ARG A 98 -16.58 0.04 14.65
#